data_AF-A0A091DGU2-F1
#
_entry.id   AF-A0A091DGU2-F1
#
_cell.length_a   1.000
_cell.length_b   1.000
_cell.length_c   1.000
_cell.angle_alpha   90.00
_cell.angle_beta   90.00
_cell.angle_gamma   90.00
#
_symmetry.space_group_name_H-M   'P 1'
#
loop_
_entity.id
_entity.type
_entity.pdbx_description
1 polymer ?
#
loop_
_entity_poly.entity_id
_entity_poly.type
_entity_poly.pdbx_seq_one_letter_code
_entity_poly.pdbx_strand_id
1 'polypeptide(L)'
;MAWLALLLLSCLWALAGTSARVRSSCSVPSGEQPWVDAIQVLMEDSVTVSALPNPSILIAMNLVGPYNLEARELLTKQLVASDSADLTVGQLALTIMALSSSCRDTESRVSALRREMESWTPPAPSEETIAFYSPSLVVLALCQKNSEATLPIAAIFAKALLANTSPFHVGTGAVATLALTCMYNKMPIGSGDSYRSLFSQVLKSTVENISRRIRDNGIIGDIYSTGLAMQALSVTPVQPAKEWDCEQTIRVVIEEIKQRKFQNPMSIAQILPSLKGKTYLDLPQVTCAGDQEVPPALPSHPTPDPTSASNITVIYTINNQLRGVELLFNVTTEVSVKGGSVLLVVLEEAQRQSPTFAFETRMTSWGLMVSSINNIAENANHKTYWQFLSGGTSLSEGSRAAPVTSAGLKTLLPVPTFEDVSIPEKPKLKFVERAPLVPKVRREPKNLSDIRGPSTEATEFTEGNFGILALGGGYLHWGHFEMMRLTINRSMDVKNMFAIWRVPAPFKPITRKGVGQRMGGGKGAIDHYVTPVKTGRLLVEIGGRCEFKEVQGFLNQVAHKLPFPAKAVSRETLEKMHKDQEEREQNNQNPWTFERIATANMLGIRKVLSPYDLTQKGRYWGKFFLPKRV
;
A
#
# COMPACT_ATOMS: atom_id res chain seq x y z
N MET A 1 -57.91 -26.84 -10.54
CA MET A 1 -57.79 -25.39 -10.28
C MET A 1 -57.03 -25.09 -8.97
N ALA A 2 -57.38 -25.71 -7.83
CA ALA A 2 -56.68 -25.47 -6.55
C ALA A 2 -55.20 -25.95 -6.50
N TRP A 3 -54.88 -27.08 -7.16
CA TRP A 3 -53.51 -27.61 -7.22
C TRP A 3 -52.55 -26.78 -8.08
N LEU A 4 -53.06 -26.16 -9.15
CA LEU A 4 -52.30 -25.22 -9.98
C LEU A 4 -52.02 -23.90 -9.25
N ALA A 5 -52.94 -23.45 -8.40
CA ALA A 5 -52.74 -22.26 -7.59
C ALA A 5 -51.66 -22.46 -6.50
N LEU A 6 -51.58 -23.64 -5.90
CA LEU A 6 -50.54 -23.99 -4.93
C LEU A 6 -49.14 -24.14 -5.57
N LEU A 7 -49.06 -24.73 -6.75
CA LEU A 7 -47.81 -24.82 -7.53
C LEU A 7 -47.34 -23.44 -8.02
N LEU A 8 -48.26 -22.56 -8.42
CA LEU A 8 -47.95 -21.19 -8.78
C LEU A 8 -47.53 -20.35 -7.57
N LEU A 9 -48.10 -20.55 -6.38
CA LEU A 9 -47.65 -19.89 -5.15
C LEU A 9 -46.24 -20.34 -4.72
N SER A 10 -45.92 -21.64 -4.84
CA SER A 10 -44.57 -22.13 -4.57
C SER A 10 -43.54 -21.65 -5.60
N CYS A 11 -43.92 -21.53 -6.88
CA CYS A 11 -43.06 -20.94 -7.91
C CYS A 11 -42.91 -19.42 -7.76
N LEU A 12 -43.93 -18.72 -7.25
CA LEU A 12 -43.84 -17.28 -6.93
C LEU A 12 -42.95 -17.01 -5.72
N TRP A 13 -42.93 -17.89 -4.70
CA TRP A 13 -41.95 -17.80 -3.60
C TRP A 13 -40.53 -18.19 -4.04
N ALA A 14 -40.37 -19.10 -5.01
CA ALA A 14 -39.07 -19.45 -5.58
C ALA A 14 -38.51 -18.39 -6.54
N LEU A 15 -39.37 -17.58 -7.18
CA LEU A 15 -38.97 -16.48 -8.07
C LEU A 15 -38.89 -15.11 -7.37
N ALA A 16 -39.46 -14.98 -6.17
CA ALA A 16 -39.24 -13.84 -5.27
C ALA A 16 -38.02 -14.04 -4.35
N GLY A 17 -37.23 -15.09 -4.57
CA GLY A 17 -35.87 -15.21 -4.06
C GLY A 17 -34.90 -14.29 -4.82
N THR A 18 -35.22 -13.00 -4.96
CA THR A 18 -34.15 -12.03 -5.12
C THR A 18 -33.35 -12.14 -3.82
N SER A 19 -32.07 -12.42 -3.94
CA SER A 19 -31.15 -12.35 -2.81
C SER A 19 -31.15 -10.90 -2.31
N ALA A 20 -32.11 -10.55 -1.45
CA ALA A 20 -31.99 -9.44 -0.54
C ALA A 20 -30.82 -9.82 0.38
N ARG A 21 -29.61 -9.54 -0.12
CA ARG A 21 -28.40 -9.67 0.67
C ARG A 21 -28.62 -8.80 1.88
N VAL A 22 -28.63 -9.46 3.03
CA VAL A 22 -28.69 -8.85 4.36
C VAL A 22 -27.56 -7.83 4.39
N ARG A 23 -27.89 -6.54 4.25
CA ARG A 23 -27.02 -5.43 4.68
C ARG A 23 -26.72 -5.78 6.13
N SER A 24 -25.46 -5.85 6.55
CA SER A 24 -25.15 -6.00 7.97
C SER A 24 -25.66 -4.75 8.68
N SER A 25 -26.93 -4.79 9.09
CA SER A 25 -27.68 -3.64 9.59
C SER A 25 -27.44 -3.55 11.08
N CYS A 26 -26.38 -2.84 11.41
CA CYS A 26 -26.08 -2.35 12.74
C CYS A 26 -26.62 -0.91 12.82
N SER A 27 -27.44 -0.63 13.82
CA SER A 27 -27.94 0.71 14.10
C SER A 27 -27.38 1.20 15.43
N VAL A 28 -27.25 2.53 15.56
CA VAL A 28 -26.92 3.14 16.85
C VAL A 28 -28.06 2.88 17.83
N PRO A 29 -27.78 2.39 19.05
CA PRO A 29 -28.82 2.22 20.07
C PRO A 29 -29.54 3.53 20.36
N SER A 30 -30.87 3.51 20.53
CA SER A 30 -31.66 4.73 20.71
C SER A 30 -31.20 5.62 21.89
N GLY A 31 -30.64 5.02 22.94
CA GLY A 31 -30.08 5.77 24.09
C GLY A 31 -28.77 6.52 23.79
N GLU A 32 -28.06 6.16 22.72
CA GLU A 32 -26.80 6.80 22.29
C GLU A 32 -27.02 7.82 21.16
N GLN A 33 -28.24 7.90 20.63
CA GLN A 33 -28.62 8.81 19.54
C GLN A 33 -28.28 10.29 19.81
N PRO A 34 -28.46 10.83 21.05
CA PRO A 34 -28.09 12.20 21.36
C PRO A 34 -26.60 12.53 21.13
N TRP A 35 -25.69 11.57 21.30
CA TRP A 35 -24.26 11.79 21.04
C TRP A 35 -23.97 11.95 19.55
N VAL A 36 -24.68 11.18 18.71
CA VAL A 36 -24.58 11.28 17.24
C VAL A 36 -25.15 12.60 16.76
N ASP A 37 -26.29 13.02 17.32
CA ASP A 37 -26.92 14.28 16.97
C ASP A 37 -26.06 15.48 17.42
N ALA A 38 -25.40 15.39 18.59
CA ALA A 38 -24.49 16.43 19.08
C ALA A 38 -23.27 16.66 18.16
N ILE A 39 -22.61 15.59 17.68
CA ILE A 39 -21.50 15.76 16.73
C ILE A 39 -21.99 16.25 15.37
N GLN A 40 -23.21 15.88 14.96
CA GLN A 40 -23.80 16.39 13.73
C GLN A 40 -23.98 17.91 13.82
N VAL A 41 -24.59 18.43 14.89
CA VAL A 41 -24.73 19.88 15.11
C VAL A 41 -23.35 20.56 15.15
N LEU A 42 -22.38 19.99 15.86
CA LEU A 42 -21.01 20.52 15.90
C LEU A 42 -20.35 20.62 14.52
N MET A 43 -20.60 19.65 13.65
CA MET A 43 -20.13 19.69 12.26
C MET A 43 -20.85 20.77 11.45
N GLU A 44 -22.17 20.89 11.58
CA GLU A 44 -22.97 21.87 10.86
C GLU A 44 -22.65 23.31 11.27
N ASP A 45 -22.43 23.55 12.56
CA ASP A 45 -22.05 24.86 13.12
C ASP A 45 -20.64 25.31 12.68
N SER A 46 -19.81 24.39 12.18
CA SER A 46 -18.50 24.74 11.61
C SER A 46 -18.60 25.49 10.28
N VAL A 47 -19.78 25.46 9.64
CA VAL A 47 -20.03 26.13 8.36
C VAL A 47 -20.30 27.62 8.60
N THR A 48 -19.33 28.45 8.20
CA THR A 48 -19.43 29.91 8.32
C THR A 48 -18.96 30.59 7.03
N VAL A 49 -19.25 31.88 6.90
CA VAL A 49 -18.87 32.68 5.71
C VAL A 49 -17.35 32.70 5.49
N SER A 50 -16.56 32.69 6.56
CA SER A 50 -15.10 32.73 6.54
C SER A 50 -14.43 31.35 6.53
N ALA A 51 -15.18 30.27 6.80
CA ALA A 51 -14.64 28.92 6.77
C ALA A 51 -14.36 28.45 5.34
N LEU A 52 -13.35 27.59 5.19
CA LEU A 52 -13.05 26.95 3.92
C LEU A 52 -14.22 26.00 3.52
N PRO A 53 -14.83 26.16 2.33
CA PRO A 53 -15.94 25.30 1.91
C PRO A 53 -15.52 23.83 1.85
N ASN A 54 -16.22 22.96 2.58
CA ASN A 54 -15.92 21.53 2.65
C ASN A 54 -17.06 20.69 2.05
N PRO A 55 -16.90 20.12 0.84
CA PRO A 55 -17.92 19.31 0.20
C PRO A 55 -18.32 18.05 1.00
N SER A 56 -17.39 17.50 1.80
CA SER A 56 -17.67 16.29 2.59
C SER A 56 -18.68 16.55 3.70
N ILE A 57 -18.67 17.75 4.27
CA ILE A 57 -19.67 18.19 5.26
C ILE A 57 -21.05 18.26 4.61
N LEU A 58 -21.16 18.88 3.43
CA LEU A 58 -22.43 18.96 2.71
C LEU A 58 -22.98 17.57 2.32
N ILE A 59 -22.10 16.68 1.86
CA ILE A 59 -22.44 15.26 1.60
C ILE A 59 -23.01 14.60 2.86
N ALA A 60 -22.32 14.74 3.99
CA ALA A 60 -22.74 14.14 5.24
C ALA A 60 -24.10 14.68 5.69
N MET A 61 -24.26 16.02 5.74
CA MET A 61 -25.52 16.70 6.09
C MET A 61 -26.68 16.21 5.23
N ASN A 62 -26.50 16.17 3.91
CA ASN A 62 -27.56 15.79 2.98
C ASN A 62 -27.92 14.30 3.06
N LEU A 63 -26.96 13.42 3.38
CA LEU A 63 -27.22 11.99 3.54
C LEU A 63 -28.03 11.67 4.80
N VAL A 64 -27.77 12.39 5.90
CA VAL A 64 -28.38 12.09 7.20
C VAL A 64 -29.56 12.98 7.56
N GLY A 65 -29.72 14.11 6.87
CA GLY A 65 -30.73 15.13 7.13
C GLY A 65 -30.15 16.30 7.95
N PRO A 66 -29.99 17.51 7.39
CA PRO A 66 -29.50 18.70 8.10
C PRO A 66 -30.38 19.13 9.28
N TYR A 67 -29.75 19.58 10.37
CA TYR A 67 -30.42 20.38 11.42
C TYR A 67 -30.43 21.87 11.05
N ASN A 68 -29.33 22.35 10.48
CA ASN A 68 -29.09 23.75 10.15
C ASN A 68 -29.24 23.96 8.62
N LEU A 69 -30.46 24.34 8.21
CA LEU A 69 -30.79 24.60 6.81
C LEU A 69 -30.04 25.81 6.24
N GLU A 70 -29.74 26.81 7.08
CA GLU A 70 -28.97 28.00 6.67
C GLU A 70 -27.52 27.64 6.34
N ALA A 71 -26.87 26.85 7.19
CA ALA A 71 -25.54 26.31 6.95
C ALA A 71 -25.49 25.49 5.66
N ARG A 72 -26.49 24.62 5.43
CA ARG A 72 -26.61 23.84 4.20
C ARG A 72 -26.71 24.74 2.96
N GLU A 73 -27.54 25.77 3.02
CA GLU A 73 -27.73 26.70 1.91
C GLU A 73 -26.47 27.53 1.64
N LEU A 74 -25.83 28.04 2.69
CA LEU A 74 -24.58 28.80 2.62
C LEU A 74 -23.47 27.97 1.97
N LEU A 75 -23.24 26.74 2.46
CA LEU A 75 -22.21 25.85 1.93
C LEU A 75 -22.52 25.45 0.48
N THR A 76 -23.80 25.20 0.15
CA THR A 76 -24.21 24.94 -1.23
C THR A 76 -23.87 26.12 -2.14
N LYS A 77 -24.16 27.36 -1.74
CA LYS A 77 -23.82 28.57 -2.52
C LYS A 77 -22.32 28.72 -2.71
N GLN A 78 -21.53 28.54 -1.65
CA GLN A 78 -20.06 28.59 -1.72
C GLN A 78 -19.50 27.56 -2.71
N LEU A 79 -20.00 26.32 -2.67
CA LEU A 79 -19.54 25.26 -3.58
C LEU A 79 -19.98 25.49 -5.03
N VAL A 80 -21.17 26.03 -5.27
CA VAL A 80 -21.60 26.43 -6.62
C VAL A 80 -20.69 27.51 -7.19
N ALA A 81 -20.31 28.49 -6.37
CA ALA A 81 -19.45 29.60 -6.76
C ALA A 81 -17.95 29.24 -6.91
N SER A 82 -17.52 28.07 -6.43
CA SER A 82 -16.12 27.63 -6.53
C SER A 82 -15.67 27.48 -7.99
N ASP A 83 -14.47 27.94 -8.34
CA ASP A 83 -13.89 27.66 -9.65
C ASP A 83 -13.44 26.19 -9.72
N SER A 84 -13.69 25.52 -10.84
CA SER A 84 -13.21 24.15 -11.06
C SER A 84 -11.71 24.08 -11.30
N ALA A 85 -11.08 25.17 -11.77
CA ALA A 85 -9.63 25.23 -12.01
C ALA A 85 -8.80 25.18 -10.72
N ASP A 86 -9.36 25.66 -9.60
CA ASP A 86 -8.68 25.70 -8.30
C ASP A 86 -8.80 24.39 -7.52
N LEU A 87 -9.59 23.44 -8.02
CA LEU A 87 -9.89 22.18 -7.34
C LEU A 87 -9.01 21.06 -7.86
N THR A 88 -8.43 20.29 -6.94
CA THR A 88 -7.84 18.99 -7.29
C THR A 88 -8.92 18.03 -7.80
N VAL A 89 -8.52 17.01 -8.57
CA VAL A 89 -9.43 15.98 -9.11
C VAL A 89 -10.34 15.36 -8.04
N GLY A 90 -9.78 15.11 -6.86
CA GLY A 90 -10.52 14.57 -5.71
C GLY A 90 -11.51 15.57 -5.12
N GLN A 91 -11.13 16.85 -4.99
CA GLN A 91 -12.03 17.91 -4.52
C GLN A 91 -13.14 18.19 -5.54
N LEU A 92 -12.84 18.14 -6.84
CA LEU A 92 -13.83 18.28 -7.91
C LEU A 92 -14.85 17.14 -7.86
N ALA A 93 -14.40 15.90 -7.67
CA ALA A 93 -15.28 14.75 -7.49
C ALA A 93 -16.18 14.86 -6.24
N LEU A 94 -15.62 15.26 -5.09
CA LEU A 94 -16.40 15.52 -3.88
C LEU A 94 -17.41 16.66 -4.09
N THR A 95 -17.02 17.72 -4.78
CA THR A 95 -17.91 18.86 -5.07
C THR A 95 -19.06 18.43 -5.97
N ILE A 96 -18.82 17.61 -6.99
CA ILE A 96 -19.89 17.04 -7.83
C ILE A 96 -20.86 16.20 -6.99
N MET A 97 -20.36 15.33 -6.11
CA MET A 97 -21.21 14.52 -5.23
C MET A 97 -22.04 15.39 -4.28
N ALA A 98 -21.41 16.40 -3.66
CA ALA A 98 -22.06 17.34 -2.76
C ALA A 98 -23.18 18.13 -3.47
N LEU A 99 -22.88 18.75 -4.62
CA LEU A 99 -23.85 19.49 -5.41
C LEU A 99 -24.99 18.60 -5.93
N SER A 100 -24.68 17.35 -6.28
CA SER A 100 -25.68 16.36 -6.69
C SER A 100 -26.66 16.06 -5.56
N SER A 101 -26.18 15.88 -4.33
CA SER A 101 -27.05 15.69 -3.17
C SER A 101 -27.87 16.94 -2.79
N SER A 102 -27.46 18.12 -3.25
CA SER A 102 -28.23 19.37 -3.12
C SER A 102 -29.10 19.65 -4.36
N CYS A 103 -29.27 18.68 -5.26
CA CYS A 103 -30.01 18.81 -6.52
C CYS A 103 -29.59 20.02 -7.37
N ARG A 104 -28.29 20.33 -7.39
CA ARG A 104 -27.71 21.37 -8.25
C ARG A 104 -27.13 20.75 -9.52
N ASP A 105 -27.14 21.55 -10.59
CA ASP A 105 -26.52 21.14 -11.84
C ASP A 105 -24.99 21.00 -11.68
N THR A 106 -24.45 19.99 -12.34
CA THR A 106 -23.04 19.57 -12.25
C THR A 106 -22.46 19.20 -13.62
N GLU A 107 -23.22 19.33 -14.71
CA GLU A 107 -22.85 18.79 -16.02
C GLU A 107 -21.48 19.30 -16.54
N SER A 108 -21.22 20.60 -16.41
CA SER A 108 -19.95 21.21 -16.79
C SER A 108 -18.77 20.64 -16.00
N ARG A 109 -18.93 20.49 -14.68
CA ARG A 109 -17.91 19.93 -13.77
C ARG A 109 -17.68 18.45 -14.03
N VAL A 110 -18.73 17.68 -14.30
CA VAL A 110 -18.64 16.26 -14.68
C VAL A 110 -17.88 16.09 -15.99
N SER A 111 -18.11 16.98 -16.95
CA SER A 111 -17.40 16.98 -18.24
C SER A 111 -15.91 17.32 -18.07
N ALA A 112 -15.58 18.27 -17.19
CA ALA A 112 -14.19 18.57 -16.84
C ALA A 112 -13.50 17.39 -16.15
N LEU A 113 -14.15 16.82 -15.13
CA LEU A 113 -13.65 15.66 -14.37
C LEU A 113 -13.39 14.45 -15.27
N ARG A 114 -14.29 14.19 -16.23
CA ARG A 114 -14.13 13.09 -17.18
C ARG A 114 -12.89 13.27 -18.05
N ARG A 115 -12.69 14.46 -18.64
CA ARG A 115 -11.52 14.74 -19.49
C ARG A 115 -10.20 14.57 -18.75
N GLU A 116 -10.16 14.96 -17.48
CA GLU A 116 -8.98 14.79 -16.63
C GLU A 116 -8.72 13.32 -16.31
N MET A 117 -9.77 12.53 -16.08
CA MET A 117 -9.64 11.11 -15.78
C MET A 117 -9.36 10.24 -17.02
N GLU A 118 -9.73 10.71 -18.23
CA GLU A 118 -9.35 10.07 -19.50
C GLU A 118 -7.85 10.20 -19.80
N SER A 119 -7.21 11.27 -19.32
CA SER A 119 -5.76 11.47 -19.43
C SER A 119 -4.97 10.94 -18.22
N TRP A 120 -5.68 10.40 -17.21
CA TRP A 120 -5.05 9.87 -16.00
C TRP A 120 -4.18 8.65 -16.30
N THR A 121 -2.93 8.71 -15.85
CA THR A 121 -1.99 7.59 -15.92
C THR A 121 -1.92 6.88 -14.57
N PRO A 122 -2.07 5.54 -14.54
CA PRO A 122 -1.96 4.80 -13.29
C PRO A 122 -0.58 4.98 -12.66
N PRO A 123 -0.50 5.15 -11.33
CA PRO A 123 0.78 5.20 -10.64
C PRO A 123 1.53 3.87 -10.75
N ALA A 124 2.84 3.90 -10.52
CA ALA A 124 3.67 2.71 -10.54
C ALA A 124 3.19 1.66 -9.49
N PRO A 125 3.41 0.36 -9.71
CA PRO A 125 2.99 -0.69 -8.76
C PRO A 125 3.55 -0.54 -7.35
N SER A 126 4.67 0.15 -7.18
CA SER A 126 5.32 0.44 -5.90
C SER A 126 4.94 1.79 -5.30
N GLU A 127 4.04 2.55 -5.94
CA GLU A 127 3.58 3.84 -5.44
C GLU A 127 2.69 3.65 -4.21
N GLU A 128 2.73 4.59 -3.26
CA GLU A 128 1.91 4.52 -2.05
C GLU A 128 0.41 4.38 -2.38
N THR A 129 -0.27 3.50 -1.65
CA THR A 129 -1.69 3.21 -1.90
C THR A 129 -2.59 4.44 -1.74
N ILE A 130 -2.16 5.47 -1.01
CA ILE A 130 -2.89 6.73 -0.87
C ILE A 130 -3.12 7.47 -2.20
N ALA A 131 -2.24 7.26 -3.19
CA ALA A 131 -2.37 7.83 -4.54
C ALA A 131 -3.67 7.39 -5.25
N PHE A 132 -4.29 6.28 -4.82
CA PHE A 132 -5.56 5.80 -5.37
C PHE A 132 -6.78 6.42 -4.70
N TYR A 133 -6.64 7.23 -3.63
CA TYR A 133 -7.78 7.81 -2.91
C TYR A 133 -8.59 8.76 -3.80
N SER A 134 -7.93 9.75 -4.41
CA SER A 134 -8.58 10.70 -5.31
C SER A 134 -9.19 10.00 -6.53
N PRO A 135 -8.47 9.14 -7.29
CA PRO A 135 -9.08 8.35 -8.37
C PRO A 135 -10.31 7.52 -7.94
N SER A 136 -10.33 7.00 -6.71
CA SER A 136 -11.49 6.28 -6.18
C SER A 136 -12.72 7.18 -6.06
N LEU A 137 -12.55 8.41 -5.55
CA LEU A 137 -13.63 9.41 -5.48
C LEU A 137 -14.13 9.78 -6.87
N VAL A 138 -13.23 9.91 -7.84
CA VAL A 138 -13.56 10.23 -9.24
C VAL A 138 -14.43 9.14 -9.84
N VAL A 139 -14.00 7.87 -9.75
CA VAL A 139 -14.75 6.72 -10.27
C VAL A 139 -16.13 6.63 -9.61
N LEU A 140 -16.21 6.87 -8.29
CA LEU A 140 -17.48 6.89 -7.57
C LEU A 140 -18.41 7.99 -8.09
N ALA A 141 -17.93 9.23 -8.18
CA ALA A 141 -18.73 10.38 -8.64
C ALA A 141 -19.19 10.19 -10.10
N LEU A 142 -18.32 9.73 -10.99
CA LEU A 142 -18.66 9.48 -12.40
C LEU A 142 -19.64 8.31 -12.56
N CYS A 143 -19.47 7.22 -11.78
CA CYS A 143 -20.40 6.09 -11.77
C CYS A 143 -21.83 6.49 -11.37
N GLN A 144 -21.95 7.41 -10.40
CA GLN A 144 -23.25 7.91 -9.98
C GLN A 144 -23.97 8.66 -11.10
N LYS A 145 -23.23 9.36 -11.97
CA LYS A 145 -23.76 10.13 -13.11
C LYS A 145 -24.03 9.28 -14.34
N ASN A 146 -23.04 8.52 -14.81
CA ASN A 146 -23.18 7.66 -15.98
C ASN A 146 -22.20 6.48 -15.88
N SER A 147 -22.71 5.31 -15.48
CA SER A 147 -21.89 4.11 -15.29
C SER A 147 -21.33 3.55 -16.60
N GLU A 148 -22.06 3.66 -17.70
CA GLU A 148 -21.62 3.14 -19.00
C GLU A 148 -20.40 3.90 -19.53
N ALA A 149 -20.47 5.23 -19.53
CA ALA A 149 -19.34 6.08 -19.93
C ALA A 149 -18.13 5.96 -18.98
N THR A 150 -18.35 5.57 -17.73
CA THR A 150 -17.29 5.41 -16.72
C THR A 150 -16.57 4.06 -16.81
N LEU A 151 -17.12 3.10 -17.55
CA LEU A 151 -16.62 1.72 -17.59
C LEU A 151 -15.14 1.58 -17.97
N PRO A 152 -14.62 2.25 -19.02
CA PRO A 152 -13.21 2.13 -19.39
C PRO A 152 -12.27 2.66 -18.30
N ILE A 153 -12.61 3.81 -17.73
CA ILE A 153 -11.88 4.45 -16.64
C ILE A 153 -11.82 3.53 -15.41
N ALA A 154 -12.98 3.01 -15.00
CA ALA A 154 -13.08 2.12 -13.85
C ALA A 154 -12.27 0.83 -14.05
N ALA A 155 -12.23 0.29 -15.27
CA ALA A 155 -11.45 -0.91 -15.58
C ALA A 155 -9.94 -0.68 -15.50
N ILE A 156 -9.45 0.47 -16.00
CA ILE A 156 -8.03 0.86 -15.88
C ILE A 156 -7.67 1.03 -14.41
N PHE A 157 -8.49 1.78 -13.66
CA PHE A 157 -8.34 1.98 -12.23
C PHE A 157 -8.30 0.64 -11.47
N ALA A 158 -9.25 -0.27 -11.73
CA ALA A 158 -9.33 -1.57 -11.05
C ALA A 158 -8.08 -2.44 -11.31
N LYS A 159 -7.58 -2.47 -12.55
CA LYS A 159 -6.34 -3.20 -12.90
C LYS A 159 -5.12 -2.62 -12.19
N ALA A 160 -5.01 -1.29 -12.14
CA ALA A 160 -3.92 -0.61 -11.47
C ALA A 160 -3.93 -0.85 -9.96
N LEU A 161 -5.11 -0.78 -9.33
CA LEU A 161 -5.27 -1.05 -7.90
C LEU A 161 -4.89 -2.51 -7.56
N LEU A 162 -5.28 -3.46 -8.42
CA LEU A 162 -4.94 -4.88 -8.24
C LEU A 162 -3.45 -5.16 -8.39
N ALA A 163 -2.76 -4.39 -9.25
CA ALA A 163 -1.33 -4.54 -9.48
C ALA A 163 -0.46 -3.84 -8.41
N ASN A 164 -1.03 -2.98 -7.57
CA ASN A 164 -0.30 -2.27 -6.54
C ASN A 164 0.21 -3.23 -5.45
N THR A 165 1.45 -3.01 -5.01
CA THR A 165 2.17 -3.86 -4.04
C THR A 165 2.51 -3.14 -2.74
N SER A 166 2.13 -1.87 -2.63
CA SER A 166 2.44 -1.02 -1.49
C SER A 166 1.61 -1.38 -0.25
N PRO A 167 2.04 -0.93 0.94
CA PRO A 167 1.27 -1.13 2.16
C PRO A 167 -0.17 -0.59 2.04
N PHE A 168 -1.14 -1.48 2.24
CA PHE A 168 -2.54 -1.14 2.07
C PHE A 168 -3.04 -0.10 3.08
N HIS A 169 -3.68 0.96 2.58
CA HIS A 169 -4.29 2.04 3.34
C HIS A 169 -5.82 1.85 3.41
N VAL A 170 -6.38 1.80 4.64
CA VAL A 170 -7.79 1.44 4.86
C VAL A 170 -8.75 2.47 4.27
N GLY A 171 -8.50 3.77 4.47
CA GLY A 171 -9.35 4.82 3.91
C GLY A 171 -9.44 4.76 2.38
N THR A 172 -8.32 4.49 1.70
CA THR A 172 -8.29 4.35 0.24
C THR A 172 -9.01 3.09 -0.22
N GLY A 173 -8.75 1.97 0.44
CA GLY A 173 -9.45 0.71 0.15
C GLY A 173 -10.96 0.85 0.32
N ALA A 174 -11.41 1.58 1.34
CA ALA A 174 -12.82 1.80 1.59
C ALA A 174 -13.51 2.58 0.45
N VAL A 175 -12.94 3.72 0.05
CA VAL A 175 -13.50 4.52 -1.06
C VAL A 175 -13.42 3.75 -2.38
N ALA A 176 -12.32 3.01 -2.62
CA ALA A 176 -12.20 2.15 -3.80
C ALA A 176 -13.29 1.06 -3.82
N THR A 177 -13.59 0.44 -2.67
CA THR A 177 -14.69 -0.52 -2.55
C THR A 177 -16.05 0.12 -2.85
N LEU A 178 -16.32 1.34 -2.37
CA LEU A 178 -17.55 2.07 -2.72
C LEU A 178 -17.64 2.31 -4.23
N ALA A 179 -16.57 2.84 -4.83
CA ALA A 179 -16.50 3.13 -6.26
C ALA A 179 -16.74 1.89 -7.13
N LEU A 180 -16.04 0.79 -6.84
CA LEU A 180 -16.16 -0.46 -7.58
C LEU A 180 -17.48 -1.16 -7.32
N THR A 181 -18.08 -1.01 -6.13
CA THR A 181 -19.43 -1.51 -5.84
C THR A 181 -20.48 -0.76 -6.65
N CYS A 182 -20.37 0.56 -6.79
CA CYS A 182 -21.23 1.34 -7.68
C CYS A 182 -21.17 0.79 -9.11
N MET A 183 -19.95 0.59 -9.65
CA MET A 183 -19.76 0.06 -10.99
C MET A 183 -20.33 -1.35 -11.12
N TYR A 184 -20.03 -2.23 -10.16
CA TYR A 184 -20.48 -3.62 -10.14
C TYR A 184 -22.02 -3.74 -10.19
N ASN A 185 -22.73 -2.89 -9.46
CA ASN A 185 -24.20 -2.92 -9.37
C ASN A 185 -24.90 -2.36 -10.62
N LYS A 186 -24.25 -1.44 -11.36
CA LYS A 186 -24.83 -0.79 -12.54
C LYS A 186 -24.44 -1.43 -13.89
N MET A 187 -23.83 -2.62 -13.88
CA MET A 187 -23.47 -3.34 -15.11
C MET A 187 -24.70 -4.06 -15.73
N PRO A 188 -24.99 -3.88 -17.02
CA PRO A 188 -26.00 -4.68 -17.72
C PRO A 188 -25.57 -6.15 -17.83
N ILE A 189 -26.53 -7.07 -17.66
CA ILE A 189 -26.32 -8.52 -17.77
C ILE A 189 -26.05 -8.86 -19.24
N GLY A 190 -24.91 -9.50 -19.55
CA GLY A 190 -24.54 -9.95 -20.91
C GLY A 190 -23.19 -9.41 -21.40
N SER A 191 -23.10 -8.13 -21.77
CA SER A 191 -21.87 -7.53 -22.35
C SER A 191 -20.77 -7.24 -21.30
N GLY A 192 -21.09 -7.35 -20.01
CA GLY A 192 -20.25 -6.94 -18.90
C GLY A 192 -19.55 -8.07 -18.11
N ASP A 193 -19.67 -9.35 -18.50
CA ASP A 193 -19.22 -10.47 -17.65
C ASP A 193 -17.72 -10.43 -17.31
N SER A 194 -16.89 -9.99 -18.26
CA SER A 194 -15.45 -9.78 -18.04
C SER A 194 -15.16 -8.64 -17.05
N TYR A 195 -15.88 -7.51 -17.17
CA TYR A 195 -15.73 -6.38 -16.24
C TYR A 195 -16.28 -6.68 -14.85
N ARG A 196 -17.42 -7.36 -14.77
CA ARG A 196 -18.02 -7.80 -13.51
C ARG A 196 -17.11 -8.77 -12.77
N SER A 197 -16.47 -9.70 -13.49
CA SER A 197 -15.44 -10.60 -12.95
C SER A 197 -14.23 -9.82 -12.42
N LEU A 198 -13.70 -8.86 -13.20
CA LEU A 198 -12.61 -7.99 -12.78
C LEU A 198 -12.95 -7.22 -11.50
N PHE A 199 -14.08 -6.51 -11.46
CA PHE A 199 -14.49 -5.75 -10.28
C PHE A 199 -14.73 -6.66 -9.07
N SER A 200 -15.34 -7.83 -9.26
CA SER A 200 -15.52 -8.83 -8.20
C SER A 200 -14.18 -9.30 -7.63
N GLN A 201 -13.18 -9.55 -8.47
CA GLN A 201 -11.84 -9.94 -8.04
C GLN A 201 -11.16 -8.85 -7.22
N VAL A 202 -11.23 -7.59 -7.67
CA VAL A 202 -10.64 -6.46 -6.95
C VAL A 202 -11.37 -6.21 -5.63
N LEU A 203 -12.71 -6.22 -5.63
CA LEU A 203 -13.52 -6.10 -4.42
C LEU A 203 -13.16 -7.17 -3.40
N LYS A 204 -13.01 -8.43 -3.82
CA LYS A 204 -12.57 -9.52 -2.94
C LYS A 204 -11.20 -9.23 -2.32
N SER A 205 -10.22 -8.80 -3.11
CA SER A 205 -8.88 -8.45 -2.62
C SER A 205 -8.92 -7.28 -1.63
N THR A 206 -9.63 -6.22 -1.96
CA THR A 206 -9.70 -5.00 -1.14
C THR A 206 -10.44 -5.25 0.17
N VAL A 207 -11.60 -5.92 0.14
CA VAL A 207 -12.40 -6.25 1.32
C VAL A 207 -11.61 -7.17 2.26
N GLU A 208 -10.87 -8.11 1.72
CA GLU A 208 -10.00 -8.99 2.51
C GLU A 208 -8.83 -8.24 3.17
N ASN A 209 -8.31 -7.20 2.50
CA ASN A 209 -7.29 -6.34 3.10
C ASN A 209 -7.85 -5.40 4.18
N ILE A 210 -9.11 -4.96 4.06
CA ILE A 210 -9.83 -4.22 5.10
C ILE A 210 -10.10 -5.14 6.30
N SER A 211 -10.62 -6.34 6.06
CA SER A 211 -11.02 -7.29 7.13
C SER A 211 -9.83 -7.70 8.00
N ARG A 212 -8.65 -7.91 7.41
CA ARG A 212 -7.39 -8.19 8.14
C ARG A 212 -6.93 -7.05 9.06
N ARG A 213 -7.47 -5.84 8.87
CA ARG A 213 -7.14 -4.64 9.67
C ARG A 213 -8.24 -4.26 10.67
N ILE A 214 -9.25 -5.12 10.82
CA ILE A 214 -10.19 -5.04 11.94
C ILE A 214 -9.44 -5.48 13.20
N ARG A 215 -9.19 -4.52 14.10
CA ARG A 215 -8.59 -4.75 15.42
C ARG A 215 -9.59 -5.49 16.33
N ASP A 216 -9.08 -6.09 17.40
CA ASP A 216 -9.91 -6.86 18.33
C ASP A 216 -10.93 -6.01 19.10
N ASN A 217 -10.69 -4.69 19.18
CA ASN A 217 -11.63 -3.73 19.74
C ASN A 217 -12.69 -3.23 18.73
N GLY A 218 -12.69 -3.71 17.48
CA GLY A 218 -13.66 -3.30 16.46
C GLY A 218 -13.27 -2.07 15.63
N ILE A 219 -12.14 -1.40 15.92
CA ILE A 219 -11.60 -0.34 15.04
C ILE A 219 -11.07 -0.96 13.75
N ILE A 220 -11.31 -0.30 12.61
CA ILE A 220 -10.89 -0.77 11.28
C ILE A 220 -9.80 0.16 10.74
N GLY A 221 -8.54 -0.29 10.79
CA GLY A 221 -7.38 0.58 10.54
C GLY A 221 -7.08 1.45 11.75
N ASP A 222 -7.49 2.72 11.70
CA ASP A 222 -7.49 3.69 12.80
C ASP A 222 -8.89 4.31 13.00
N ILE A 223 -9.04 5.16 14.02
CA ILE A 223 -10.33 5.78 14.37
C ILE A 223 -10.92 6.63 13.24
N TYR A 224 -10.10 7.24 12.40
CA TYR A 224 -10.55 8.13 11.32
C TYR A 224 -10.82 7.38 10.02
N SER A 225 -10.13 6.27 9.76
CA SER A 225 -10.44 5.39 8.62
C SER A 225 -11.65 4.49 8.87
N THR A 226 -12.02 4.27 10.13
CA THR A 226 -13.11 3.36 10.52
C THR A 226 -14.43 3.73 9.88
N GLY A 227 -14.79 5.02 9.82
CA GLY A 227 -16.07 5.47 9.26
C GLY A 227 -16.25 5.09 7.79
N LEU A 228 -15.24 5.36 6.95
CA LEU A 228 -15.27 4.95 5.54
C LEU A 228 -15.27 3.43 5.39
N ALA A 229 -14.51 2.71 6.23
CA ALA A 229 -14.45 1.25 6.19
C ALA A 229 -15.82 0.61 6.52
N MET A 230 -16.57 1.17 7.47
CA MET A 230 -17.95 0.74 7.77
C MET A 230 -18.87 0.91 6.54
N GLN A 231 -18.76 2.02 5.81
CA GLN A 231 -19.52 2.21 4.56
C GLN A 231 -19.16 1.13 3.54
N ALA A 232 -17.88 0.83 3.38
CA ALA A 232 -17.42 -0.17 2.42
C ALA A 232 -17.87 -1.60 2.76
N LEU A 233 -17.75 -2.00 4.03
CA LEU A 233 -18.13 -3.35 4.48
C LEU A 233 -19.65 -3.57 4.49
N SER A 234 -20.45 -2.53 4.68
CA SER A 234 -21.92 -2.64 4.68
C SER A 234 -22.54 -2.77 3.28
N VAL A 235 -21.79 -2.51 2.20
CA VAL A 235 -22.32 -2.52 0.81
C VAL A 235 -21.60 -3.48 -0.13
N THR A 236 -20.43 -3.99 0.26
CA THR A 236 -19.66 -4.88 -0.62
C THR A 236 -20.45 -6.13 -1.02
N PRO A 237 -20.42 -6.52 -2.31
CA PRO A 237 -21.06 -7.74 -2.77
C PRO A 237 -20.26 -9.02 -2.42
N VAL A 238 -19.12 -8.90 -1.75
CA VAL A 238 -18.24 -10.02 -1.38
C VAL A 238 -18.11 -10.08 0.14
N GLN A 239 -18.31 -11.27 0.71
CA GLN A 239 -18.09 -11.49 2.15
C GLN A 239 -16.59 -11.64 2.47
N PRO A 240 -16.09 -10.97 3.52
CA PRO A 240 -14.72 -11.14 4.00
C PRO A 240 -14.50 -12.50 4.67
N ALA A 241 -13.24 -12.97 4.75
CA ALA A 241 -12.91 -14.20 5.48
C ALA A 241 -12.99 -14.05 7.00
N LYS A 242 -12.62 -12.88 7.54
CA LYS A 242 -12.86 -12.49 8.94
C LYS A 242 -14.22 -11.82 9.02
N GLU A 243 -15.14 -12.41 9.77
CA GLU A 243 -16.45 -11.82 10.04
C GLU A 243 -16.30 -10.47 10.76
N TRP A 244 -17.09 -9.49 10.33
CA TRP A 244 -17.08 -8.15 10.90
C TRP A 244 -18.26 -7.98 11.84
N ASP A 245 -17.97 -7.84 13.14
CA ASP A 245 -18.95 -7.44 14.14
C ASP A 245 -19.18 -5.92 14.07
N CYS A 246 -20.25 -5.52 13.39
CA CYS A 246 -20.56 -4.11 13.25
C CYS A 246 -21.07 -3.48 14.55
N GLU A 247 -21.81 -4.21 15.39
CA GLU A 247 -22.32 -3.67 16.66
C GLU A 247 -21.16 -3.31 17.59
N GLN A 248 -20.13 -4.17 17.65
CA GLN A 248 -18.90 -3.87 18.37
C GLN A 248 -18.23 -2.59 17.85
N THR A 249 -18.08 -2.44 16.53
CA THR A 249 -17.49 -1.23 15.92
C THR A 249 -18.29 0.02 16.29
N ILE A 250 -19.63 0.00 16.18
CA ILE A 250 -20.48 1.14 16.55
C ILE A 250 -20.29 1.51 18.02
N ARG A 251 -20.32 0.53 18.93
CA ARG A 251 -20.12 0.78 20.37
C ARG A 251 -18.79 1.48 20.64
N VAL A 252 -17.71 1.01 20.03
CA VAL A 252 -16.39 1.64 20.23
C VAL A 252 -16.33 3.04 19.64
N VAL A 253 -16.88 3.26 18.44
CA VAL A 253 -16.94 4.61 17.85
C VAL A 253 -17.71 5.59 18.76
N ILE A 254 -18.84 5.16 19.34
CA ILE A 254 -19.62 5.98 20.28
C ILE A 254 -18.82 6.32 21.54
N GLU A 255 -18.08 5.35 22.09
CA GLU A 255 -17.19 5.63 23.24
C GLU A 255 -16.08 6.64 22.87
N GLU A 256 -15.52 6.56 21.66
CA GLU A 256 -14.54 7.53 21.17
C GLU A 256 -15.15 8.93 20.96
N ILE A 257 -16.43 9.01 20.58
CA ILE A 257 -17.19 10.28 20.51
C ILE A 257 -17.37 10.88 21.91
N LYS A 258 -17.77 10.07 22.90
CA LYS A 258 -17.92 10.50 24.31
C LYS A 258 -16.59 11.02 24.88
N GLN A 259 -15.48 10.42 24.47
CA GLN A 259 -14.11 10.85 24.80
C GLN A 259 -13.66 12.10 24.02
N ARG A 260 -14.55 12.74 23.23
CA ARG A 260 -14.26 13.94 22.44
C ARG A 260 -13.13 13.74 21.41
N LYS A 261 -12.93 12.54 20.85
CA LYS A 261 -11.95 12.32 19.76
C LYS A 261 -12.43 12.77 18.37
N PHE A 262 -13.73 12.99 18.22
CA PHE A 262 -14.36 13.49 16.99
C PHE A 262 -14.79 14.96 17.14
N GLN A 263 -13.81 15.86 17.26
CA GLN A 263 -14.05 17.33 17.27
C GLN A 263 -13.84 17.97 15.89
N ASN A 264 -13.11 17.29 15.01
CA ASN A 264 -12.82 17.82 13.69
C ASN A 264 -14.04 17.60 12.78
N PRO A 265 -14.61 18.66 12.15
CA PRO A 265 -15.83 18.53 11.35
C PRO A 265 -15.65 17.59 10.14
N MET A 266 -14.44 17.48 9.59
CA MET A 266 -14.14 16.52 8.53
C MET A 266 -14.14 15.08 9.03
N SER A 267 -13.61 14.82 10.23
CA SER A 267 -13.67 13.49 10.85
C SER A 267 -15.11 13.06 11.10
N ILE A 268 -15.96 13.99 11.54
CA ILE A 268 -17.40 13.76 11.75
C ILE A 268 -18.08 13.45 10.41
N ALA A 269 -17.79 14.23 9.36
CA ALA A 269 -18.36 14.01 8.03
C ALA A 269 -18.08 12.61 7.43
N GLN A 270 -16.98 11.96 7.84
CA GLN A 270 -16.64 10.61 7.37
C GLN A 270 -17.30 9.48 8.15
N ILE A 271 -17.61 9.68 9.44
CA ILE A 271 -18.21 8.67 10.31
C ILE A 271 -19.73 8.79 10.41
N LEU A 272 -20.28 10.01 10.31
CA LEU A 272 -21.70 10.30 10.50
C LEU A 272 -22.63 9.52 9.56
N PRO A 273 -22.34 9.39 8.24
CA PRO A 273 -23.16 8.55 7.36
C PRO A 273 -23.28 7.12 7.88
N SER A 274 -22.17 6.51 8.30
CA SER A 274 -22.15 5.13 8.81
C SER A 274 -22.98 4.96 10.08
N LEU A 275 -22.93 5.93 11.00
CA LEU A 275 -23.73 5.91 12.24
C LEU A 275 -25.24 6.01 11.97
N LYS A 276 -25.64 6.65 10.87
CA LYS A 276 -27.04 6.75 10.43
C LYS A 276 -27.41 5.69 9.38
N GLY A 277 -26.58 4.67 9.18
CA GLY A 277 -26.84 3.57 8.26
C GLY A 277 -26.83 3.97 6.77
N LYS A 278 -26.14 5.06 6.44
CA LYS A 278 -25.99 5.62 5.09
C LYS A 278 -24.57 5.47 4.58
N THR A 279 -24.43 5.52 3.26
CA THR A 279 -23.16 5.47 2.56
C THR A 279 -23.14 6.48 1.42
N TYR A 280 -21.96 6.75 0.86
CA TYR A 280 -21.88 7.58 -0.34
C TYR A 280 -22.64 7.00 -1.54
N LEU A 281 -22.97 5.69 -1.55
CA LEU A 281 -23.81 5.09 -2.60
C LEU A 281 -25.29 5.51 -2.53
N ASP A 282 -25.75 5.99 -1.37
CA ASP A 282 -27.12 6.44 -1.15
C ASP A 282 -27.34 7.89 -1.64
N LEU A 283 -26.29 8.61 -2.05
CA LEU A 283 -26.36 10.01 -2.51
C LEU A 283 -27.39 10.28 -3.62
N PRO A 284 -27.52 9.43 -4.68
CA PRO A 284 -28.53 9.67 -5.71
C PRO A 284 -29.97 9.55 -5.23
N GLN A 285 -30.20 9.01 -4.03
CA GLN A 285 -31.54 8.82 -3.45
C GLN A 285 -31.94 9.96 -2.50
N VAL A 286 -31.05 10.94 -2.29
CA VAL A 286 -31.35 12.09 -1.43
C VAL A 286 -32.49 12.92 -2.04
N THR A 287 -33.57 13.07 -1.29
CA THR A 287 -34.71 13.91 -1.65
C THR A 287 -34.45 15.36 -1.26
N CYS A 288 -34.53 16.27 -2.21
CA CYS A 288 -34.28 17.70 -2.00
C CYS A 288 -35.51 18.54 -1.65
N ALA A 289 -36.68 17.91 -1.45
CA ALA A 289 -37.92 18.58 -1.09
C ALA A 289 -37.95 18.90 0.43
N GLY A 290 -38.55 20.04 0.78
CA GLY A 290 -38.49 20.71 2.09
C GLY A 290 -39.23 20.06 3.26
N ASP A 291 -39.53 18.76 3.21
CA ASP A 291 -40.20 18.03 4.30
C ASP A 291 -39.19 17.24 5.14
N GLN A 292 -38.16 17.94 5.64
CA GLN A 292 -37.35 17.40 6.73
C GLN A 292 -37.84 18.04 8.02
N GLU A 293 -38.51 17.24 8.85
CA GLU A 293 -38.82 17.60 10.23
C GLU A 293 -37.51 17.99 10.93
N VAL A 294 -37.39 19.27 11.29
CA VAL A 294 -36.28 19.77 12.09
C VAL A 294 -36.31 19.01 13.41
N PRO A 295 -35.31 18.18 13.73
CA PRO A 295 -35.36 17.43 14.97
C PRO A 295 -35.14 18.42 16.13
N PRO A 296 -35.73 18.14 17.31
CA PRO A 296 -35.85 19.12 18.39
C PRO A 296 -34.49 19.64 18.86
N ALA A 297 -34.45 20.93 19.20
CA ALA A 297 -33.26 21.59 19.74
C ALA A 297 -32.74 20.85 20.98
N LEU A 298 -31.51 20.35 20.90
CA LEU A 298 -30.84 19.66 22.00
C LEU A 298 -30.34 20.69 23.04
N PRO A 299 -30.43 20.38 24.35
CA PRO A 299 -29.91 21.24 25.40
C PRO A 299 -28.39 21.34 25.30
N SER A 300 -27.88 22.56 25.53
CA SER A 300 -26.45 22.87 25.58
C SER A 300 -25.75 22.02 26.64
N HIS A 301 -24.74 21.25 26.22
CA HIS A 301 -23.89 20.55 27.17
C HIS A 301 -23.04 21.54 27.97
N PRO A 302 -22.85 21.29 29.28
CA PRO A 302 -22.13 22.19 30.16
C PRO A 302 -20.66 22.34 29.74
N THR A 303 -20.22 23.58 29.67
CA THR A 303 -18.81 23.96 29.65
C THR A 303 -18.14 23.48 30.95
N PRO A 304 -16.94 22.87 30.89
CA PRO A 304 -16.23 22.48 32.10
C PRO A 304 -15.76 23.73 32.84
N ASP A 305 -15.81 23.67 34.18
CA ASP A 305 -15.16 24.63 35.05
C ASP A 305 -13.65 24.71 34.74
N PRO A 306 -13.05 25.91 34.78
CA PRO A 306 -11.63 26.08 34.52
C PRO A 306 -10.83 25.47 35.66
N THR A 307 -10.46 24.21 35.52
CA THR A 307 -9.46 23.59 36.38
C THR A 307 -8.13 24.24 36.04
N SER A 308 -7.43 24.74 37.06
CA SER A 308 -6.10 25.33 36.95
C SER A 308 -5.12 24.32 36.35
N ALA A 309 -4.96 24.37 35.03
CA ALA A 309 -4.08 23.48 34.28
C ALA A 309 -2.61 23.76 34.66
N SER A 310 -1.93 22.75 35.17
CA SER A 310 -0.49 22.78 35.38
C SER A 310 0.25 22.88 34.03
N ASN A 311 1.38 23.58 34.03
CA ASN A 311 2.24 23.61 32.84
C ASN A 311 2.86 22.22 32.61
N ILE A 312 2.88 21.79 31.36
CA ILE A 312 3.60 20.61 30.87
C ILE A 312 4.77 21.07 30.03
N THR A 313 5.89 20.34 30.09
CA THR A 313 7.05 20.59 29.21
C THR A 313 7.10 19.52 28.13
N VAL A 314 7.26 19.95 26.89
CA VAL A 314 7.27 19.12 25.69
C VAL A 314 8.62 19.27 25.02
N ILE A 315 9.26 18.14 24.72
CA ILE A 315 10.50 18.13 23.92
C ILE A 315 10.09 18.13 22.45
N TYR A 316 10.32 19.24 21.76
CA TYR A 316 9.99 19.41 20.36
C TYR A 316 11.25 19.33 19.49
N THR A 317 11.22 18.43 18.50
CA THR A 317 12.35 18.18 17.59
C THR A 317 11.92 18.45 16.15
N ILE A 318 12.69 19.25 15.42
CA ILE A 318 12.56 19.39 13.97
C ILE A 318 13.76 18.70 13.30
N ASN A 319 13.46 17.85 12.32
CA ASN A 319 14.47 17.05 11.64
C ASN A 319 14.22 17.11 10.13
N ASN A 320 15.20 17.60 9.38
CA ASN A 320 15.23 17.50 7.93
C ASN A 320 16.46 16.70 7.49
N GLN A 321 16.20 15.56 6.86
CA GLN A 321 17.21 14.67 6.28
C GLN A 321 17.05 14.50 4.75
N LEU A 322 16.15 15.27 4.11
CA LEU A 322 15.93 15.22 2.67
C LEU A 322 17.14 15.84 1.93
N ARG A 323 17.82 15.03 1.11
CA ARG A 323 18.93 15.50 0.26
C ARG A 323 18.38 16.31 -0.93
N GLY A 324 19.02 17.45 -1.24
CA GLY A 324 18.62 18.34 -2.35
C GLY A 324 17.90 19.62 -1.90
N VAL A 325 17.68 19.80 -0.59
CA VAL A 325 17.20 21.04 0.04
C VAL A 325 18.36 21.68 0.80
N GLU A 326 18.43 23.02 0.83
CA GLU A 326 19.63 23.77 1.23
C GLU A 326 20.13 23.53 2.68
N LEU A 327 19.29 22.98 3.58
CA LEU A 327 19.62 22.86 5.01
C LEU A 327 19.20 21.50 5.60
N LEU A 328 20.19 20.69 5.95
CA LEU A 328 20.02 19.52 6.85
C LEU A 328 20.08 20.00 8.29
N PHE A 329 19.11 19.62 9.11
CA PHE A 329 19.09 20.02 10.52
C PHE A 329 18.38 18.99 11.38
N ASN A 330 18.83 18.86 12.62
CA ASN A 330 18.18 18.11 13.68
C ASN A 330 18.30 18.92 14.97
N VAL A 331 17.26 19.70 15.26
CA VAL A 331 17.27 20.69 16.36
C VAL A 331 16.16 20.36 17.32
N THR A 332 16.50 20.39 18.61
CA THR A 332 15.61 20.08 19.73
C THR A 332 15.43 21.33 20.60
N THR A 333 14.22 21.54 21.11
CA THR A 333 13.93 22.57 22.12
C THR A 333 12.91 22.05 23.13
N GLU A 334 12.93 22.63 24.32
CA GLU A 334 11.96 22.35 25.38
C GLU A 334 10.91 23.47 25.43
N VAL A 335 9.64 23.10 25.29
CA VAL A 335 8.53 24.04 25.21
C VAL A 335 7.57 23.78 26.37
N SER A 336 7.38 24.77 27.24
CA SER A 336 6.41 24.69 28.33
C SER A 336 5.07 25.31 27.91
N VAL A 337 4.01 24.49 27.92
CA VAL A 337 2.63 24.91 27.58
C VAL A 337 1.66 24.49 28.69
N LYS A 338 0.44 25.01 28.70
CA LYS A 338 -0.58 24.56 29.66
C LYS A 338 -1.05 23.14 29.31
N GLY A 339 -1.31 22.32 30.32
CA GLY A 339 -1.96 21.02 30.11
C GLY A 339 -3.29 21.18 29.35
N GLY A 340 -3.49 20.38 28.31
CA GLY A 340 -4.65 20.49 27.41
C GLY A 340 -4.45 21.39 26.18
N SER A 341 -3.29 22.04 26.04
CA SER A 341 -2.92 22.74 24.79
C SER A 341 -2.68 21.76 23.64
N VAL A 342 -3.02 22.19 22.43
CA VAL A 342 -2.83 21.42 21.18
C VAL A 342 -1.42 21.58 20.63
N LEU A 343 -0.96 20.65 19.78
CA LEU A 343 0.38 20.69 19.18
C LEU A 343 0.69 22.02 18.47
N LEU A 344 -0.31 22.67 17.85
CA LEU A 344 -0.12 23.99 17.24
C LEU A 344 0.43 25.03 18.22
N VAL A 345 -0.02 25.03 19.48
CA VAL A 345 0.48 25.96 20.52
C VAL A 345 1.94 25.68 20.84
N VAL A 346 2.36 24.40 20.81
CA VAL A 346 3.77 24.02 20.98
C VAL A 346 4.61 24.56 19.82
N LEU A 347 4.10 24.52 18.58
CA LEU A 347 4.78 25.08 17.41
C LEU A 347 4.90 26.61 17.52
N GLU A 348 3.82 27.29 17.92
CA GLU A 348 3.80 28.75 18.12
C GLU A 348 4.80 29.19 19.20
N GLU A 349 4.84 28.50 20.34
CA GLU A 349 5.77 28.82 21.41
C GLU A 349 7.22 28.46 21.03
N ALA A 350 7.45 27.36 20.31
CA ALA A 350 8.78 27.02 19.77
C ALA A 350 9.29 28.09 18.80
N GLN A 351 8.44 28.57 17.89
CA GLN A 351 8.75 29.67 16.97
C GLN A 351 9.05 30.97 17.72
N ARG A 352 8.36 31.24 18.84
CA ARG A 352 8.62 32.41 19.68
C ARG A 352 9.98 32.33 20.38
N GLN A 353 10.39 31.13 20.80
CA GLN A 353 11.67 30.91 21.45
C GLN A 353 12.86 31.03 20.48
N SER A 354 12.73 30.49 19.26
CA SER A 354 13.81 30.54 18.27
C SER A 354 13.28 30.60 16.83
N PRO A 355 13.85 31.48 15.97
CA PRO A 355 13.46 31.59 14.57
C PRO A 355 13.72 30.31 13.77
N THR A 356 14.57 29.40 14.25
CA THR A 356 14.83 28.09 13.61
C THR A 356 13.57 27.22 13.56
N PHE A 357 12.62 27.41 14.48
CA PHE A 357 11.35 26.68 14.51
C PHE A 357 10.21 27.44 13.83
N ALA A 358 10.51 28.47 13.04
CA ALA A 358 9.50 29.17 12.26
C ALA A 358 8.78 28.21 11.32
N PHE A 359 7.45 28.31 11.25
CA PHE A 359 6.63 27.45 10.43
C PHE A 359 5.52 28.22 9.73
N GLU A 360 5.05 27.67 8.61
CA GLU A 360 3.89 28.17 7.88
C GLU A 360 2.80 27.12 7.86
N THR A 361 1.55 27.58 7.79
CA THR A 361 0.39 26.71 7.71
C THR A 361 -0.47 27.05 6.52
N ARG A 362 -1.08 26.03 5.93
CA ARG A 362 -2.14 26.15 4.93
C ARG A 362 -3.45 25.61 5.47
N MET A 363 -4.57 26.22 5.09
CA MET A 363 -5.90 25.71 5.45
C MET A 363 -6.31 24.59 4.48
N THR A 364 -6.84 23.50 5.01
CA THR A 364 -7.34 22.35 4.25
C THR A 364 -8.72 21.94 4.76
N SER A 365 -9.39 21.00 4.08
CA SER A 365 -10.67 20.44 4.55
C SER A 365 -10.55 19.75 5.92
N TRP A 366 -9.36 19.29 6.32
CA TRP A 366 -9.07 18.73 7.64
C TRP A 366 -8.62 19.78 8.67
N GLY A 367 -8.54 21.05 8.29
CA GLY A 367 -8.05 22.15 9.12
C GLY A 367 -6.64 22.61 8.74
N LEU A 368 -5.94 23.23 9.69
CA LEU A 368 -4.60 23.75 9.49
C LEU A 368 -3.59 22.61 9.31
N MET A 369 -2.88 22.63 8.18
CA MET A 369 -1.78 21.74 7.88
C MET A 369 -0.49 22.55 7.86
N VAL A 370 0.54 22.07 8.54
CA VAL A 370 1.87 22.69 8.49
C VAL A 370 2.47 22.44 7.11
N SER A 371 2.67 23.52 6.34
CA SER A 371 3.17 23.47 4.97
C SER A 371 4.67 23.71 4.89
N SER A 372 5.25 24.42 5.86
CA SER A 372 6.68 24.71 5.88
C SER A 372 7.20 24.76 7.32
N ILE A 373 8.43 24.29 7.53
CA ILE A 373 9.18 24.49 8.77
C ILE A 373 10.60 24.90 8.39
N ASN A 374 11.12 25.95 9.04
CA ASN A 374 12.44 26.51 8.81
C ASN A 374 12.69 26.84 7.31
N ASN A 375 11.70 27.48 6.67
CA ASN A 375 11.68 27.83 5.24
C ASN A 375 11.71 26.64 4.27
N ILE A 376 11.52 25.41 4.74
CA ILE A 376 11.42 24.23 3.89
C ILE A 376 9.96 23.85 3.75
N ALA A 377 9.40 24.18 2.58
CA ALA A 377 8.03 23.87 2.23
C ALA A 377 7.88 22.44 1.71
N GLU A 378 6.70 21.87 1.94
CA GLU A 378 6.27 20.65 1.27
C GLU A 378 6.22 20.82 -0.25
N ASN A 379 6.40 19.72 -0.97
CA ASN A 379 6.35 19.73 -2.43
C ASN A 379 5.66 18.47 -2.94
N ALA A 380 4.48 18.66 -3.55
CA ALA A 380 3.67 17.60 -4.12
C ALA A 380 4.35 16.88 -5.29
N ASN A 381 5.11 17.60 -6.14
CA ASN A 381 5.85 17.01 -7.26
C ASN A 381 6.95 16.07 -6.76
N HIS A 382 7.57 16.42 -5.64
CA HIS A 382 8.60 15.60 -5.00
C HIS A 382 8.03 14.62 -3.97
N LYS A 383 6.71 14.63 -3.72
CA LYS A 383 6.01 13.82 -2.71
C LYS A 383 6.63 13.97 -1.31
N THR A 384 7.00 15.20 -0.97
CA THR A 384 7.62 15.56 0.32
C THR A 384 6.61 16.31 1.18
N TYR A 385 6.51 15.95 2.46
CA TYR A 385 5.61 16.58 3.44
C TYR A 385 6.22 16.50 4.85
N TRP A 386 5.68 17.30 5.77
CA TRP A 386 6.07 17.27 7.17
C TRP A 386 5.28 16.23 7.95
N GLN A 387 5.97 15.22 8.48
CA GLN A 387 5.37 14.17 9.30
C GLN A 387 5.57 14.46 10.79
N PHE A 388 4.49 14.39 11.57
CA PHE A 388 4.54 14.53 13.03
C PHE A 388 4.48 13.17 13.72
N LEU A 389 5.40 12.96 14.64
CA LEU A 389 5.55 11.70 15.37
C LEU A 389 5.45 11.95 16.88
N SER A 390 4.72 11.09 17.59
CA SER A 390 4.92 10.92 19.02
C SER A 390 5.67 9.62 19.26
N GLY A 391 6.92 9.75 19.65
CA GLY A 391 7.76 8.63 20.04
C GLY A 391 7.99 7.60 18.95
N GLY A 392 8.30 8.09 17.76
CA GLY A 392 8.51 7.25 16.59
C GLY A 392 7.22 6.63 16.03
N THR A 393 6.06 6.88 16.65
CA THR A 393 4.75 6.51 16.11
C THR A 393 4.11 7.72 15.43
N SER A 394 3.56 7.54 14.23
CA SER A 394 2.88 8.62 13.51
C SER A 394 1.63 9.05 14.27
N LEU A 395 1.44 10.35 14.43
CA LEU A 395 0.19 10.88 14.97
C LEU A 395 -0.95 10.57 14.00
N SER A 396 -2.09 10.10 14.54
CA SER A 396 -3.32 9.92 13.79
C SER A 396 -4.12 11.22 13.62
N GLU A 397 -3.72 12.28 14.33
CA GLU A 397 -4.39 13.58 14.38
C GLU A 397 -3.48 14.70 13.85
N GLY A 398 -4.08 15.69 13.17
CA GLY A 398 -3.36 16.89 12.73
C GLY A 398 -2.94 17.79 13.91
N SER A 399 -2.09 18.79 13.64
CA SER A 399 -1.49 19.67 14.66
C SER A 399 -2.52 20.44 15.53
N ARG A 400 -3.75 20.61 15.05
CA ARG A 400 -4.84 21.26 15.79
C ARG A 400 -5.65 20.32 16.70
N ALA A 401 -5.48 19.00 16.58
CA ALA A 401 -6.28 18.02 17.32
C ALA A 401 -5.46 17.16 18.31
N ALA A 402 -4.20 16.83 17.99
CA ALA A 402 -3.43 15.87 18.78
C ALA A 402 -3.14 16.36 20.22
N PRO A 403 -3.64 15.68 21.27
CA PRO A 403 -3.22 15.93 22.65
C PRO A 403 -1.77 15.45 22.86
N VAL A 404 -0.96 16.26 23.54
CA VAL A 404 0.47 15.97 23.73
C VAL A 404 0.65 14.87 24.78
N THR A 405 1.00 13.66 24.33
CA THR A 405 1.55 12.60 25.19
C THR A 405 2.93 12.21 24.64
N SER A 406 3.93 12.28 25.53
CA SER A 406 5.36 11.97 25.41
C SER A 406 5.86 11.29 24.12
N ALA A 407 6.87 11.89 23.48
CA ALA A 407 7.48 11.39 22.25
C ALA A 407 8.91 10.85 22.47
N GLY A 408 9.10 9.51 22.48
CA GLY A 408 10.42 8.84 22.35
C GLY A 408 10.57 7.81 21.20
N LEU A 409 11.54 8.05 20.31
CA LEU A 409 12.30 7.23 19.34
C LEU A 409 11.69 6.02 18.57
N LYS A 410 11.80 6.10 17.23
CA LYS A 410 12.27 4.97 16.40
C LYS A 410 13.41 5.45 15.50
N THR A 411 14.55 4.77 15.60
CA THR A 411 15.76 4.99 14.82
C THR A 411 15.44 4.80 13.34
N LEU A 412 15.32 5.89 12.58
CA LEU A 412 15.46 5.81 11.12
C LEU A 412 16.91 5.43 10.86
N LEU A 413 17.09 4.38 10.05
CA LEU A 413 18.40 3.85 9.68
C LEU A 413 19.31 5.02 9.27
N PRO A 414 20.55 5.11 9.79
CA PRO A 414 21.48 6.15 9.36
C PRO A 414 21.59 6.10 7.83
N VAL A 415 21.42 7.24 7.17
CA VAL A 415 21.74 7.33 5.74
C VAL A 415 23.21 6.94 5.62
N PRO A 416 23.57 5.89 4.86
CA PRO A 416 24.95 5.48 4.77
C PRO A 416 25.78 6.66 4.23
N THR A 417 26.76 7.09 5.03
CA THR A 417 27.79 8.02 4.61
C THR A 417 28.69 7.28 3.61
N PHE A 418 28.63 7.67 2.34
CA PHE A 418 29.46 7.05 1.28
C PHE A 418 30.87 7.65 1.24
N GLU A 419 31.43 8.00 2.39
CA GLU A 419 32.70 8.73 2.51
C GLU A 419 33.90 7.85 2.10
N ASP A 420 33.75 6.52 2.13
CA ASP A 420 34.84 5.56 1.83
C ASP A 420 34.67 4.76 0.51
N VAL A 421 33.76 5.15 -0.39
CA VAL A 421 33.52 4.37 -1.62
C VAL A 421 34.46 4.79 -2.75
N SER A 422 35.55 4.05 -2.94
CA SER A 422 36.45 4.20 -4.10
C SER A 422 35.85 3.53 -5.34
N ILE A 423 35.53 4.31 -6.37
CA ILE A 423 35.03 3.79 -7.65
C ILE A 423 36.23 3.38 -8.53
N PRO A 424 36.30 2.12 -9.01
CA PRO A 424 37.39 1.66 -9.86
C PRO A 424 37.35 2.33 -11.25
N GLU A 425 38.52 2.52 -11.87
CA GLU A 425 38.68 3.19 -13.18
C GLU A 425 37.84 2.58 -14.32
N LYS A 426 37.50 1.28 -14.22
CA LYS A 426 36.67 0.56 -15.18
C LYS A 426 35.35 0.11 -14.52
N PRO A 427 34.34 0.99 -14.46
CA PRO A 427 33.10 0.70 -13.72
C PRO A 427 32.17 -0.29 -14.42
N LYS A 428 32.23 -0.46 -15.75
CA LYS A 428 31.31 -1.33 -16.49
C LYS A 428 31.72 -2.81 -16.48
N LEU A 429 30.74 -3.70 -16.56
CA LEU A 429 30.99 -5.13 -16.75
C LEU A 429 31.74 -5.37 -18.07
N LYS A 430 32.91 -6.00 -17.95
CA LYS A 430 33.77 -6.38 -19.07
C LYS A 430 33.08 -7.43 -19.94
N PHE A 431 33.39 -7.41 -21.23
CA PHE A 431 33.03 -8.49 -22.13
C PHE A 431 33.72 -9.79 -21.71
N VAL A 432 33.02 -10.90 -21.85
CA VAL A 432 33.50 -12.24 -21.47
C VAL A 432 33.57 -13.09 -22.73
N GLU A 433 34.69 -13.76 -22.93
CA GLU A 433 34.90 -14.60 -24.11
C GLU A 433 34.00 -15.84 -24.09
N ARG A 434 33.62 -16.32 -25.28
CA ARG A 434 32.75 -17.50 -25.44
C ARG A 434 33.45 -18.82 -25.15
N ALA A 435 34.77 -18.86 -25.29
CA ALA A 435 35.60 -20.03 -25.07
C ALA A 435 36.85 -19.61 -24.30
N PRO A 436 37.40 -20.48 -23.45
CA PRO A 436 38.64 -20.19 -22.73
C PRO A 436 39.84 -20.24 -23.68
N LEU A 437 40.77 -19.29 -23.52
CA LEU A 437 42.05 -19.27 -24.23
C LEU A 437 43.02 -20.29 -23.61
N VAL A 438 42.78 -21.58 -23.88
CA VAL A 438 43.67 -22.66 -23.45
C VAL A 438 44.40 -23.27 -24.65
N PRO A 439 45.72 -23.52 -24.57
CA PRO A 439 46.49 -24.11 -25.67
C PRO A 439 45.98 -25.49 -26.11
N LYS A 440 45.41 -26.27 -25.19
CA LYS A 440 44.86 -27.59 -25.46
C LYS A 440 43.50 -27.76 -24.79
N VAL A 441 42.48 -27.98 -25.62
CA VAL A 441 41.10 -28.15 -25.16
C VAL A 441 40.86 -29.57 -24.67
N ARG A 442 40.48 -29.73 -23.39
CA ARG A 442 40.17 -31.03 -22.77
C ARG A 442 38.67 -31.32 -22.85
N ARG A 443 38.27 -32.52 -23.30
CA ARG A 443 36.85 -32.95 -23.31
C ARG A 443 36.45 -33.58 -21.98
N GLU A 444 35.62 -32.88 -21.21
CA GLU A 444 35.19 -33.31 -19.88
C GLU A 444 33.80 -33.98 -19.90
N PRO A 445 33.49 -34.89 -18.96
CA PRO A 445 32.15 -35.48 -18.87
C PRO A 445 31.18 -34.46 -18.24
N LYS A 446 29.91 -34.52 -18.61
CA LYS A 446 28.88 -33.73 -17.93
C LYS A 446 28.69 -34.27 -16.52
N ASN A 447 29.37 -33.66 -15.56
CA ASN A 447 29.20 -33.98 -14.15
C ASN A 447 28.10 -33.10 -13.53
N LEU A 448 27.09 -33.74 -12.92
CA LEU A 448 26.01 -33.01 -12.24
C LEU A 448 26.41 -32.53 -10.86
N SER A 449 27.48 -33.05 -10.25
CA SER A 449 27.98 -32.54 -8.96
C SER A 449 28.37 -31.07 -9.01
N ASP A 450 28.73 -30.58 -10.19
CA ASP A 450 29.30 -29.23 -10.35
C ASP A 450 28.26 -28.14 -10.14
N ILE A 451 26.99 -28.47 -10.29
CA ILE A 451 25.85 -27.58 -10.08
C ILE A 451 25.07 -27.93 -8.81
N ARG A 452 25.50 -28.96 -8.07
CA ARG A 452 24.79 -29.48 -6.89
C ARG A 452 25.45 -29.00 -5.60
N GLY A 453 24.63 -28.80 -4.58
CA GLY A 453 25.07 -28.41 -3.23
C GLY A 453 25.34 -26.91 -3.09
N PRO A 454 25.82 -26.50 -1.91
CA PRO A 454 26.18 -25.12 -1.63
C PRO A 454 27.48 -24.71 -2.34
N SER A 455 27.60 -23.44 -2.66
CA SER A 455 28.85 -22.83 -3.13
C SER A 455 29.80 -22.63 -1.97
N THR A 456 31.06 -22.97 -2.17
CA THR A 456 32.17 -22.62 -1.27
C THR A 456 32.89 -21.35 -1.71
N GLU A 457 32.60 -20.89 -2.94
CA GLU A 457 33.26 -19.73 -3.56
C GLU A 457 32.29 -18.57 -3.73
N ALA A 458 32.80 -17.35 -3.59
CA ALA A 458 32.09 -16.11 -3.87
C ALA A 458 30.70 -16.03 -3.21
N THR A 459 30.63 -16.45 -1.95
CA THR A 459 29.41 -16.40 -1.12
C THR A 459 29.19 -15.01 -0.51
N GLU A 460 30.29 -14.30 -0.23
CA GLU A 460 30.30 -12.98 0.40
C GLU A 460 30.66 -11.87 -0.60
N PHE A 461 30.27 -10.65 -0.25
CA PHE A 461 30.62 -9.42 -0.97
C PHE A 461 32.10 -9.07 -0.76
N THR A 462 32.80 -8.64 -1.80
CA THR A 462 34.20 -8.16 -1.65
C THR A 462 34.29 -6.66 -1.84
N GLU A 463 33.85 -6.14 -2.99
CA GLU A 463 33.94 -4.70 -3.29
C GLU A 463 32.56 -4.05 -3.42
N GLY A 464 31.54 -4.81 -3.85
CA GLY A 464 30.18 -4.30 -4.00
C GLY A 464 29.35 -4.31 -2.72
N ASN A 465 28.24 -3.56 -2.75
CA ASN A 465 27.22 -3.54 -1.69
C ASN A 465 25.95 -4.30 -2.08
N PHE A 466 25.73 -4.48 -3.39
CA PHE A 466 24.54 -5.11 -3.97
C PHE A 466 24.94 -6.17 -4.98
N GLY A 467 24.11 -7.17 -5.20
CA GLY A 467 24.44 -8.23 -6.14
C GLY A 467 23.30 -9.20 -6.42
N ILE A 468 23.57 -10.20 -7.25
CA ILE A 468 22.64 -11.28 -7.57
C ILE A 468 23.13 -12.57 -6.91
N LEU A 469 22.33 -13.12 -6.00
CA LEU A 469 22.57 -14.39 -5.33
C LEU A 469 21.86 -15.53 -6.06
N ALA A 470 22.58 -16.61 -6.35
CA ALA A 470 22.01 -17.85 -6.87
C ALA A 470 21.28 -18.62 -5.76
N LEU A 471 19.97 -18.77 -5.84
CA LEU A 471 19.18 -19.62 -4.92
C LEU A 471 19.16 -21.09 -5.36
N GLY A 472 19.50 -21.38 -6.61
CA GLY A 472 19.66 -22.72 -7.15
C GLY A 472 20.94 -22.84 -7.98
N GLY A 473 21.52 -24.04 -8.06
CA GLY A 473 22.64 -24.27 -8.97
C GLY A 473 22.21 -24.42 -10.43
N GLY A 474 23.10 -24.24 -11.40
CA GLY A 474 22.81 -24.44 -12.82
C GLY A 474 23.98 -24.05 -13.73
N TYR A 475 23.79 -24.18 -15.04
CA TYR A 475 24.82 -23.85 -16.03
C TYR A 475 24.56 -22.47 -16.64
N LEU A 476 25.51 -21.55 -16.50
CA LEU A 476 25.48 -20.27 -17.20
C LEU A 476 26.10 -20.43 -18.58
N HIS A 477 25.27 -20.26 -19.61
CA HIS A 477 25.72 -20.16 -20.99
C HIS A 477 26.26 -18.77 -21.28
N TRP A 478 27.11 -18.64 -22.29
CA TRP A 478 27.65 -17.34 -22.73
C TRP A 478 26.56 -16.29 -22.99
N GLY A 479 25.42 -16.69 -23.57
CA GLY A 479 24.28 -15.78 -23.79
C GLY A 479 23.71 -15.18 -22.51
N HIS A 480 23.79 -15.88 -21.37
CA HIS A 480 23.39 -15.32 -20.07
C HIS A 480 24.38 -14.25 -19.59
N PHE A 481 25.68 -14.45 -19.80
CA PHE A 481 26.69 -13.41 -19.50
C PHE A 481 26.43 -12.15 -20.33
N GLU A 482 26.18 -12.29 -21.62
CA GLU A 482 25.93 -11.14 -22.48
C GLU A 482 24.61 -10.44 -22.14
N MET A 483 23.56 -11.20 -21.82
CA MET A 483 22.28 -10.66 -21.34
C MET A 483 22.45 -9.86 -20.04
N MET A 484 23.20 -10.41 -19.06
CA MET A 484 23.52 -9.72 -17.81
C MET A 484 24.32 -8.44 -18.06
N ARG A 485 25.37 -8.54 -18.88
CA ARG A 485 26.25 -7.41 -19.23
C ARG A 485 25.47 -6.27 -19.88
N LEU A 486 24.65 -6.57 -20.89
CA LEU A 486 23.87 -5.57 -21.61
C LEU A 486 22.80 -4.92 -20.72
N THR A 487 22.10 -5.71 -19.91
CA THR A 487 21.05 -5.21 -19.02
C THR A 487 21.63 -4.29 -17.95
N ILE A 488 22.69 -4.73 -17.27
CA ILE A 488 23.33 -3.96 -16.20
C ILE A 488 24.03 -2.73 -16.77
N ASN A 489 24.82 -2.86 -17.85
CA ASN A 489 25.55 -1.73 -18.42
C ASN A 489 24.63 -0.66 -19.05
N ARG A 490 23.38 -1.01 -19.41
CA ARG A 490 22.38 -0.05 -19.91
C ARG A 490 21.70 0.72 -18.78
N SER A 491 21.50 0.07 -17.63
CA SER A 491 20.78 0.65 -16.49
C SER A 491 21.69 1.31 -15.46
N MET A 492 23.01 1.09 -15.52
CA MET A 492 23.96 1.64 -14.56
C MET A 492 24.49 3.02 -14.94
N ASP A 493 24.66 3.89 -13.93
CA ASP A 493 25.33 5.17 -14.07
C ASP A 493 26.82 5.06 -13.82
N VAL A 494 27.60 5.24 -14.88
CA VAL A 494 29.08 5.08 -14.92
C VAL A 494 29.81 5.99 -13.93
N LYS A 495 29.20 7.13 -13.57
CA LYS A 495 29.80 8.13 -12.67
C LYS A 495 29.68 7.75 -11.20
N ASN A 496 28.62 7.02 -10.83
CA ASN A 496 28.25 6.77 -9.44
C ASN A 496 28.33 5.29 -9.07
N MET A 497 28.28 4.39 -10.05
CA MET A 497 28.17 2.94 -9.86
C MET A 497 29.25 2.19 -10.62
N PHE A 498 29.68 1.06 -10.08
CA PHE A 498 30.52 0.08 -10.75
C PHE A 498 29.94 -1.33 -10.60
N ALA A 499 30.27 -2.21 -11.54
CA ALA A 499 29.80 -3.58 -11.58
C ALA A 499 30.95 -4.55 -11.90
N ILE A 500 31.00 -5.66 -11.16
CA ILE A 500 32.09 -6.64 -11.20
C ILE A 500 31.53 -8.06 -11.35
N TRP A 501 32.18 -8.86 -12.19
CA TRP A 501 31.88 -10.28 -12.32
C TRP A 501 32.40 -11.08 -11.13
N ARG A 502 31.54 -11.90 -10.51
CA ARG A 502 31.91 -12.86 -9.45
C ARG A 502 32.00 -14.30 -9.94
N VAL A 503 31.70 -14.48 -11.22
CA VAL A 503 31.70 -15.77 -11.90
C VAL A 503 32.69 -15.69 -13.05
N PRO A 504 33.57 -16.70 -13.19
CA PRO A 504 34.53 -16.72 -14.28
C PRO A 504 33.85 -16.92 -15.63
N ALA A 505 34.59 -16.57 -16.69
CA ALA A 505 34.19 -16.82 -18.06
C ALA A 505 33.81 -18.29 -18.29
N PRO A 506 32.90 -18.59 -19.25
CA PRO A 506 32.58 -19.95 -19.64
C PRO A 506 33.83 -20.79 -19.93
N PHE A 507 34.14 -21.73 -19.04
CA PHE A 507 35.35 -22.55 -19.13
C PHE A 507 35.06 -24.04 -19.31
N LYS A 508 33.88 -24.51 -18.90
CA LYS A 508 33.55 -25.94 -18.93
C LYS A 508 32.97 -26.33 -20.29
N PRO A 509 33.58 -27.28 -21.02
CA PRO A 509 33.10 -27.69 -22.33
C PRO A 509 31.88 -28.62 -22.22
N ILE A 510 30.84 -28.32 -22.99
CA ILE A 510 29.70 -29.22 -23.21
C ILE A 510 29.82 -29.82 -24.60
N THR A 511 29.93 -31.15 -24.66
CA THR A 511 30.03 -31.89 -25.92
C THR A 511 28.66 -32.34 -26.41
N ARG A 512 28.43 -32.25 -27.72
CA ARG A 512 27.22 -32.78 -28.38
C ARG A 512 27.65 -33.76 -29.47
N LYS A 513 26.93 -34.88 -29.58
CA LYS A 513 27.04 -35.79 -30.74
C LYS A 513 26.01 -35.41 -31.79
N GLY A 514 26.34 -35.64 -33.06
CA GLY A 514 25.37 -35.54 -34.15
C GLY A 514 24.22 -36.52 -33.95
N VAL A 515 23.03 -36.12 -34.39
CA VAL A 515 21.82 -36.96 -34.36
C VAL A 515 22.06 -38.17 -35.28
N GLY A 516 21.81 -39.39 -34.78
CA GLY A 516 21.99 -40.65 -35.53
C GLY A 516 23.27 -41.45 -35.23
N GLN A 517 24.16 -40.96 -34.36
CA GLN A 517 25.35 -41.70 -33.93
C GLN A 517 25.03 -42.75 -32.86
N ARG A 518 25.54 -43.99 -33.01
CA ARG A 518 25.35 -45.07 -32.03
C ARG A 518 26.09 -44.78 -30.72
N MET A 519 25.57 -45.32 -29.61
CA MET A 519 26.23 -45.27 -28.30
C MET A 519 27.50 -46.14 -28.36
N GLY A 520 28.69 -45.54 -28.31
CA GLY A 520 29.97 -46.29 -28.29
C GLY A 520 31.23 -45.54 -28.78
N GLY A 521 31.09 -44.57 -29.71
CA GLY A 521 32.25 -43.94 -30.39
C GLY A 521 32.95 -42.78 -29.67
N GLY A 522 33.19 -42.84 -28.35
CA GLY A 522 33.84 -41.73 -27.61
C GLY A 522 32.95 -40.49 -27.45
N LYS A 523 33.50 -39.34 -27.01
CA LYS A 523 32.74 -38.08 -26.82
C LYS A 523 32.71 -37.24 -28.10
N GLY A 524 31.57 -36.58 -28.34
CA GLY A 524 31.38 -35.68 -29.48
C GLY A 524 32.25 -34.42 -29.46
N ALA A 525 32.11 -33.59 -30.49
CA ALA A 525 32.75 -32.27 -30.54
C ALA A 525 32.16 -31.35 -29.47
N ILE A 526 32.93 -30.31 -29.10
CA ILE A 526 32.48 -29.30 -28.14
C ILE A 526 31.50 -28.38 -28.86
N ASP A 527 30.31 -28.25 -28.29
CA ASP A 527 29.22 -27.43 -28.83
C ASP A 527 29.30 -26.00 -28.28
N HIS A 528 29.46 -25.87 -26.97
CA HIS A 528 29.64 -24.59 -26.29
C HIS A 528 30.31 -24.78 -24.92
N TYR A 529 30.77 -23.66 -24.34
CA TYR A 529 31.27 -23.62 -22.98
C TYR A 529 30.22 -23.04 -22.03
N VAL A 530 30.24 -23.50 -20.79
CA VAL A 530 29.36 -23.04 -19.70
C VAL A 530 30.16 -22.80 -18.43
N THR A 531 29.60 -22.01 -17.53
CA THR A 531 30.09 -21.91 -16.15
C THR A 531 29.11 -22.60 -15.20
N PRO A 532 29.53 -23.66 -14.46
CA PRO A 532 28.70 -24.25 -13.42
C PRO A 532 28.59 -23.30 -12.23
N VAL A 533 27.37 -23.12 -11.73
CA VAL A 533 27.07 -22.32 -10.54
C VAL A 533 26.35 -23.20 -9.51
N LYS A 534 26.70 -23.04 -8.24
CA LYS A 534 26.06 -23.69 -7.09
C LYS A 534 25.21 -22.70 -6.30
N THR A 535 24.32 -23.21 -5.46
CA THR A 535 23.45 -22.37 -4.61
C THR A 535 24.28 -21.59 -3.60
N GLY A 536 23.95 -20.32 -3.38
CA GLY A 536 24.64 -19.42 -2.47
C GLY A 536 25.78 -18.63 -3.11
N ARG A 537 26.04 -18.80 -4.42
CA ARG A 537 27.07 -18.02 -5.13
C ARG A 537 26.54 -16.66 -5.59
N LEU A 538 27.32 -15.60 -5.38
CA LEU A 538 27.09 -14.29 -6.00
C LEU A 538 27.55 -14.32 -7.46
N LEU A 539 26.71 -13.82 -8.37
CA LEU A 539 27.00 -13.82 -9.81
C LEU A 539 27.70 -12.53 -10.26
N VAL A 540 27.18 -11.42 -9.79
CA VAL A 540 27.61 -10.05 -10.09
C VAL A 540 27.51 -9.24 -8.82
N GLU A 541 28.48 -8.36 -8.64
CA GLU A 541 28.50 -7.34 -7.59
C GLU A 541 28.38 -5.95 -8.21
N ILE A 542 27.62 -5.10 -7.54
CA ILE A 542 27.43 -3.69 -7.85
C ILE A 542 27.78 -2.91 -6.60
N GLY A 543 28.64 -1.92 -6.77
CA GLY A 543 29.04 -0.98 -5.73
C GLY A 543 29.00 0.45 -6.26
N GLY A 544 29.29 1.40 -5.38
CA GLY A 544 29.19 2.82 -5.67
C GLY A 544 28.28 3.56 -4.71
N ARG A 545 28.00 4.81 -5.05
CA ARG A 545 27.12 5.71 -4.29
C ARG A 545 25.67 5.48 -4.69
N CYS A 546 25.15 4.29 -4.44
CA CYS A 546 23.80 3.90 -4.84
C CYS A 546 23.04 3.24 -3.70
N GLU A 547 21.71 3.34 -3.75
CA GLU A 547 20.82 2.66 -2.81
C GLU A 547 20.27 1.36 -3.42
N PHE A 548 19.91 0.40 -2.56
CA PHE A 548 19.36 -0.87 -3.04
C PHE A 548 18.11 -0.68 -3.89
N LYS A 549 17.25 0.32 -3.59
CA LYS A 549 16.02 0.60 -4.33
C LYS A 549 16.28 0.90 -5.81
N GLU A 550 17.34 1.64 -6.12
CA GLU A 550 17.73 2.00 -7.49
C GLU A 550 18.22 0.78 -8.27
N VAL A 551 19.03 -0.04 -7.60
CA VAL A 551 19.71 -1.20 -8.20
C VAL A 551 18.78 -2.41 -8.31
N GLN A 552 17.83 -2.55 -7.38
CA GLN A 552 16.94 -3.70 -7.25
C GLN A 552 16.10 -3.93 -8.52
N GLY A 553 15.65 -2.85 -9.19
CA GLY A 553 14.78 -2.94 -10.36
C GLY A 553 15.41 -3.76 -11.49
N PHE A 554 16.61 -3.37 -11.95
CA PHE A 554 17.27 -4.06 -13.05
C PHE A 554 17.95 -5.37 -12.61
N LEU A 555 18.41 -5.49 -11.36
CA LEU A 555 18.92 -6.76 -10.85
C LEU A 555 17.83 -7.85 -10.81
N ASN A 556 16.60 -7.49 -10.47
CA ASN A 556 15.46 -8.42 -10.51
C ASN A 556 15.12 -8.84 -11.95
N GLN A 557 15.19 -7.92 -12.91
CA GLN A 557 15.00 -8.26 -14.34
C GLN A 557 16.02 -9.29 -14.81
N VAL A 558 17.28 -9.14 -14.38
CA VAL A 558 18.33 -10.11 -14.66
C VAL A 558 18.04 -11.44 -13.98
N ALA A 559 17.69 -11.43 -12.68
CA ALA A 559 17.42 -12.63 -11.90
C ALA A 559 16.32 -13.51 -12.51
N HIS A 560 15.27 -12.90 -13.09
CA HIS A 560 14.19 -13.63 -13.77
C HIS A 560 14.60 -14.30 -15.09
N LYS A 561 15.67 -13.82 -15.73
CA LYS A 561 16.18 -14.35 -17.02
C LYS A 561 17.25 -15.43 -16.84
N LEU A 562 17.64 -15.73 -15.60
CA LEU A 562 18.66 -16.75 -15.32
C LEU A 562 18.08 -18.17 -15.41
N PRO A 563 18.91 -19.17 -15.75
CA PRO A 563 18.46 -20.56 -15.91
C PRO A 563 18.18 -21.28 -14.58
N PHE A 564 18.32 -20.59 -13.45
CA PHE A 564 18.06 -21.09 -12.11
C PHE A 564 17.49 -19.95 -11.24
N PRO A 565 16.77 -20.27 -10.15
CA PRO A 565 16.26 -19.24 -9.25
C PRO A 565 17.39 -18.39 -8.68
N ALA A 566 17.22 -17.07 -8.77
CA ALA A 566 18.16 -16.09 -8.28
C ALA A 566 17.41 -14.92 -7.64
N LYS A 567 18.09 -14.16 -6.78
CA LYS A 567 17.50 -13.03 -6.05
C LYS A 567 18.49 -11.86 -5.99
N ALA A 568 18.00 -10.64 -6.18
CA ALA A 568 18.77 -9.44 -5.88
C ALA A 568 18.92 -9.27 -4.37
N VAL A 569 20.13 -9.04 -3.89
CA VAL A 569 20.46 -8.93 -2.47
C VAL A 569 21.37 -7.74 -2.21
N SER A 570 21.18 -7.07 -1.07
CA SER A 570 22.18 -6.18 -0.47
C SER A 570 23.02 -6.93 0.55
N ARG A 571 24.16 -6.37 0.96
CA ARG A 571 24.99 -6.90 2.05
C ARG A 571 24.18 -7.14 3.32
N GLU A 572 23.43 -6.15 3.76
CA GLU A 572 22.52 -6.24 4.92
C GLU A 572 21.43 -7.30 4.73
N THR A 573 20.85 -7.39 3.51
CA THR A 573 19.80 -8.38 3.23
C THR A 573 20.38 -9.80 3.28
N LEU A 574 21.62 -9.98 2.83
CA LEU A 574 22.31 -11.27 2.85
C LEU A 574 22.60 -11.70 4.30
N GLU A 575 23.17 -10.81 5.11
CA GLU A 575 23.41 -11.04 6.54
C GLU A 575 22.12 -11.36 7.30
N LYS A 576 21.05 -10.61 7.01
CA LYS A 576 19.73 -10.89 7.58
C LYS A 576 19.21 -12.27 7.16
N MET A 577 19.37 -12.67 5.90
CA MET A 577 18.97 -14.00 5.44
C MET A 577 19.74 -15.12 6.16
N HIS A 578 21.03 -14.91 6.48
CA HIS A 578 21.82 -15.86 7.28
C HIS A 578 21.32 -15.92 8.72
N LYS A 579 21.14 -14.77 9.37
CA LYS A 579 20.65 -14.69 10.75
C LYS A 579 19.24 -15.28 10.90
N ASP A 580 18.33 -14.96 9.98
CA ASP A 580 16.98 -15.52 9.96
C ASP A 580 17.01 -17.06 9.79
N GLN A 581 17.98 -17.59 9.03
CA GLN A 581 18.15 -19.04 8.88
C GLN A 581 18.67 -19.67 10.18
N GLU A 582 19.67 -19.08 10.83
CA GLU A 582 20.21 -19.55 12.10
C GLU A 582 19.16 -19.50 13.22
N GLU A 583 18.40 -18.41 13.30
CA GLU A 583 17.33 -18.24 14.28
C GLU A 583 16.23 -19.27 14.06
N ARG A 584 15.83 -19.54 12.82
CA ARG A 584 14.86 -20.61 12.50
C ARG A 584 15.39 -21.98 12.89
N GLU A 585 16.68 -22.23 12.75
CA GLU A 585 17.29 -23.50 13.14
C GLU A 585 17.35 -23.66 14.67
N GLN A 586 17.66 -22.58 15.41
CA GLN A 586 17.69 -22.57 16.87
C GLN A 586 16.28 -22.66 17.48
N ASN A 587 15.32 -21.93 16.92
CA ASN A 587 13.93 -21.91 17.39
C ASN A 587 13.10 -23.10 16.88
N ASN A 588 13.69 -24.03 16.13
CA ASN A 588 12.99 -25.19 15.60
C ASN A 588 12.67 -26.20 16.71
N GLN A 589 11.48 -26.09 17.30
CA GLN A 589 10.95 -27.02 18.30
C GLN A 589 10.49 -28.36 17.69
N ASN A 590 10.49 -28.50 16.36
CA ASN A 590 10.05 -29.73 15.72
C ASN A 590 11.09 -30.85 15.89
N PRO A 591 10.77 -31.95 16.62
CA PRO A 591 11.69 -33.06 16.80
C PRO A 591 11.95 -33.83 15.50
N TRP A 592 11.10 -33.65 14.48
CA TRP A 592 11.17 -34.31 13.17
C TRP A 592 11.81 -33.42 12.11
N THR A 593 13.10 -33.13 12.26
CA THR A 593 13.86 -32.41 11.23
C THR A 593 14.05 -33.26 9.98
N PHE A 594 14.15 -32.63 8.80
CA PHE A 594 14.41 -33.37 7.56
C PHE A 594 15.70 -34.19 7.67
N GLU A 595 16.73 -33.64 8.32
CA GLU A 595 17.97 -34.36 8.61
C GLU A 595 17.68 -35.66 9.36
N ARG A 596 16.92 -35.61 10.45
CA ARG A 596 16.55 -36.79 11.25
C ARG A 596 15.71 -37.78 10.45
N ILE A 597 14.75 -37.30 9.67
CA ILE A 597 13.89 -38.13 8.82
C ILE A 597 14.73 -38.89 7.78
N ALA A 598 15.67 -38.20 7.13
CA ALA A 598 16.55 -38.77 6.11
C ALA A 598 17.58 -39.75 6.70
N THR A 599 18.20 -39.40 7.84
CA THR A 599 19.19 -40.25 8.53
C THR A 599 18.53 -41.48 9.14
N ALA A 600 17.35 -41.37 9.76
CA ALA A 600 16.63 -42.51 10.31
C ALA A 600 15.84 -43.32 9.26
N ASN A 601 15.88 -42.92 7.97
CA ASN A 601 15.11 -43.53 6.89
C ASN A 601 13.61 -43.69 7.22
N MET A 602 13.04 -42.69 7.87
CA MET A 602 11.65 -42.77 8.32
C MET A 602 10.73 -42.90 7.11
N LEU A 603 9.70 -43.74 7.22
CA LEU A 603 8.73 -44.03 6.15
C LEU A 603 9.39 -44.52 4.83
N GLY A 604 10.63 -45.01 4.89
CA GLY A 604 11.36 -45.47 3.70
C GLY A 604 11.78 -44.35 2.73
N ILE A 605 11.93 -43.11 3.22
CA ILE A 605 12.25 -41.93 2.40
C ILE A 605 13.51 -42.09 1.52
N ARG A 606 14.47 -42.95 1.91
CA ARG A 606 15.67 -43.24 1.11
C ARG A 606 15.37 -43.94 -0.22
N LYS A 607 14.17 -44.52 -0.40
CA LYS A 607 13.72 -45.03 -1.71
C LYS A 607 13.50 -43.90 -2.73
N VAL A 608 13.26 -42.68 -2.26
CA VAL A 608 12.91 -41.50 -3.09
C VAL A 608 14.04 -40.48 -3.14
N LEU A 609 14.91 -40.44 -2.12
CA LEU A 609 16.06 -39.53 -2.08
C LEU A 609 17.26 -40.09 -2.83
N SER A 610 17.93 -39.24 -3.61
CA SER A 610 19.21 -39.64 -4.21
C SER A 610 20.30 -39.70 -3.13
N PRO A 611 21.38 -40.49 -3.34
CA PRO A 611 22.53 -40.51 -2.44
C PRO A 611 23.10 -39.11 -2.16
N TYR A 612 23.02 -38.22 -3.16
CA TYR A 612 23.47 -36.84 -3.02
C TYR A 612 22.55 -36.01 -2.11
N ASP A 613 21.24 -36.17 -2.23
CA ASP A 613 20.27 -35.46 -1.37
C ASP A 613 20.44 -35.89 0.10
N LEU A 614 20.86 -37.13 0.36
CA LEU A 614 21.20 -37.59 1.71
C LEU A 614 22.45 -36.89 2.26
N THR A 615 23.51 -36.73 1.46
CA THR A 615 24.72 -36.01 1.90
C THR A 615 24.45 -34.55 2.24
N GLN A 616 23.53 -33.91 1.51
CA GLN A 616 23.17 -32.51 1.72
C GLN A 616 21.95 -32.33 2.62
N LYS A 617 21.45 -33.40 3.26
CA LYS A 617 20.28 -33.38 4.15
C LYS A 617 19.06 -32.72 3.47
N GLY A 618 18.87 -32.95 2.18
CA GLY A 618 17.80 -32.38 1.35
C GLY A 618 17.87 -30.86 1.14
N ARG A 619 18.97 -30.23 1.55
CA ARG A 619 19.20 -28.79 1.38
C ARG A 619 19.87 -28.54 0.02
N TYR A 620 19.55 -27.41 -0.60
CA TYR A 620 20.21 -26.86 -1.81
C TYR A 620 20.00 -27.60 -3.15
N TRP A 621 19.44 -28.82 -3.16
CA TRP A 621 19.18 -29.57 -4.39
C TRP A 621 17.99 -30.53 -4.29
N GLY A 622 17.49 -31.00 -5.43
CA GLY A 622 16.43 -32.01 -5.53
C GLY A 622 15.01 -31.44 -5.64
N LYS A 623 14.02 -32.32 -5.83
CA LYS A 623 12.60 -31.93 -6.00
C LYS A 623 12.02 -31.19 -4.79
N PHE A 624 12.52 -31.48 -3.59
CA PHE A 624 12.06 -30.83 -2.36
C PHE A 624 12.51 -29.38 -2.26
N PHE A 625 13.72 -29.08 -2.72
CA PHE A 625 14.28 -27.73 -2.68
C PHE A 625 13.94 -26.90 -3.93
N LEU A 626 13.90 -27.55 -5.10
CA LEU A 626 13.57 -26.92 -6.39
C LEU A 626 12.49 -27.74 -7.11
N PRO A 627 11.20 -27.58 -6.74
CA PRO A 627 10.11 -28.39 -7.28
C PRO A 627 9.93 -28.22 -8.78
N LYS A 628 10.27 -27.04 -9.33
CA LYS A 628 10.12 -26.70 -10.74
C LYS A 628 11.27 -27.18 -11.65
N ARG A 629 12.24 -27.92 -11.11
CA ARG A 629 13.49 -28.25 -11.81
C ARG A 629 13.46 -29.58 -12.58
N VAL A 630 12.43 -30.40 -12.36
CA VAL A 630 12.33 -31.73 -12.99
C VAL A 630 11.27 -31.73 -14.06
#